data_AF-A0A920PL24-F1
#
_entry.id   AF-A0A920PL24-F1
#
_cell.length_a   1.000
_cell.length_b   1.000
_cell.length_c   1.000
_cell.angle_alpha   90.00
_cell.angle_beta   90.00
_cell.angle_gamma   90.00
#
_symmetry.space_group_name_H-M   'P 1'
#
loop_
_entity.id
_entity.type
_entity.pdbx_description
1 polymer ?
#
loop_
_entity_poly.entity_id
_entity_poly.type
_entity_poly.pdbx_seq_one_letter_code
_entity_poly.pdbx_strand_id
1 'polypeptide(L)' 'MAFEINGKTYETDEEGYLANLSDWNADVAGHMATEDDCDLSENHWEVINFLRDYYEEYQIAPACGY' A
#
# COMPACT_ATOMS: atom_id res chain seq x y z
N MET A 1 12.91 -3.60 -4.48
CA MET A 1 13.03 -3.44 -5.95
C MET A 1 12.54 -2.04 -6.33
N ALA A 2 12.33 -1.68 -7.59
CA ALA A 2 11.73 -0.38 -7.94
C ALA A 2 10.83 -0.51 -9.17
N PHE A 3 9.70 0.20 -9.15
CA PHE A 3 8.76 0.23 -10.28
C PHE A 3 8.38 1.68 -10.61
N GLU A 4 7.92 1.92 -11.84
CA GLU A 4 7.53 3.25 -12.32
C GLU A 4 6.03 3.30 -12.58
N ILE A 5 5.34 4.28 -12.00
CA ILE A 5 3.92 4.54 -12.23
C ILE A 5 3.75 6.03 -12.51
N ASN A 6 3.03 6.37 -13.58
CA ASN A 6 2.77 7.77 -13.99
C ASN A 6 4.06 8.62 -14.11
N GLY A 7 5.19 8.02 -14.48
CA GLY A 7 6.49 8.70 -14.60
C GLY A 7 7.17 9.03 -13.26
N LYS A 8 6.67 8.49 -12.14
CA LYS A 8 7.30 8.53 -10.82
C LYS A 8 7.85 7.15 -10.46
N THR A 9 9.09 7.09 -10.02
CA THR A 9 9.71 5.86 -9.53
C THR A 9 9.38 5.65 -8.06
N TYR A 10 9.00 4.42 -7.73
CA TYR A 10 8.69 3.95 -6.38
C TYR A 10 9.68 2.87 -6.00
N GLU A 11 10.30 3.02 -4.84
CA GLU A 11 11.22 2.04 -4.28
C GLU A 11 10.46 1.09 -3.35
N THR A 12 10.70 -0.21 -3.51
CA THR A 12 10.27 -1.27 -2.61
C THR A 12 11.47 -1.92 -1.93
N ASP A 13 11.24 -2.55 -0.79
CA ASP A 13 12.24 -3.40 -0.14
C ASP A 13 12.34 -4.79 -0.82
N GLU A 14 13.06 -5.71 -0.17
CA GLU A 14 13.24 -7.09 -0.65
C GLU A 14 11.99 -7.96 -0.46
N GLU A 15 11.09 -7.56 0.44
CA GLU A 15 9.83 -8.25 0.71
C GLU A 15 8.68 -7.70 -0.16
N GLY A 16 8.92 -6.63 -0.92
CA GLY A 16 7.94 -6.01 -1.81
C GLY A 16 7.16 -4.86 -1.17
N TYR A 17 7.47 -4.46 0.07
CA TYR A 17 6.81 -3.32 0.69
C TYR A 17 7.38 -1.99 0.18
N LEU A 18 6.53 -0.97 0.15
CA LEU A 18 6.93 0.37 -0.26
C LEU A 18 7.93 0.96 0.75
N ALA A 19 9.12 1.32 0.27
CA ALA A 19 10.20 1.84 1.13
C ALA A 19 9.83 3.21 1.75
N ASN A 20 9.01 3.99 1.05
CA ASN A 20 8.54 5.29 1.50
C ASN A 20 7.00 5.30 1.58
N LEU A 21 6.45 5.26 2.80
CA LEU A 21 5.01 5.26 3.00
C LEU A 21 4.33 6.53 2.43
N SER A 22 5.03 7.67 2.45
CA SER A 22 4.58 8.95 1.90
C SER A 22 4.39 8.94 0.39
N ASP A 23 5.00 8.01 -0.32
CA ASP A 23 4.85 7.87 -1.76
C ASP A 23 3.61 7.06 -2.15
N TRP A 24 2.98 6.39 -1.19
CA TRP A 24 1.81 5.58 -1.51
C TRP A 24 0.67 6.40 -2.09
N ASN A 25 0.00 5.81 -3.08
CA ASN A 25 -1.27 6.27 -3.61
C ASN A 25 -2.08 5.05 -4.09
N ALA A 26 -3.30 5.29 -4.56
CA ALA A 26 -4.16 4.23 -5.06
C ALA A 26 -3.56 3.51 -6.29
N ASP A 27 -2.85 4.21 -7.18
CA ASP A 27 -2.19 3.59 -8.33
C ASP A 27 -1.09 2.60 -7.90
N VAL A 28 -0.30 2.95 -6.89
CA VAL A 28 0.74 2.09 -6.30
C VAL A 28 0.12 0.84 -5.70
N ALA A 29 -0.92 0.98 -4.87
CA ALA A 29 -1.61 -0.18 -4.29
C ALA A 29 -2.23 -1.07 -5.38
N GLY A 30 -2.83 -0.49 -6.42
CA GLY A 30 -3.37 -1.25 -7.55
C GLY A 30 -2.30 -2.00 -8.33
N HIS A 31 -1.16 -1.37 -8.59
CA HIS A 31 -0.04 -2.00 -9.27
C HIS A 31 0.54 -3.17 -8.46
N MET A 32 0.79 -2.94 -7.16
CA MET A 32 1.28 -3.98 -6.25
C MET A 32 0.31 -5.15 -6.16
N ALA A 33 -1.00 -4.89 -6.03
CA ALA A 33 -1.99 -5.96 -6.01
C ALA A 33 -2.05 -6.74 -7.32
N THR A 34 -1.88 -6.06 -8.47
CA THR A 34 -1.81 -6.73 -9.77
C THR A 34 -0.58 -7.64 -9.89
N GLU A 35 0.57 -7.21 -9.36
CA GLU A 35 1.80 -8.04 -9.30
C GLU A 35 1.61 -9.28 -8.41
N ASP A 36 0.81 -9.17 -7.35
CA ASP A 36 0.42 -10.27 -6.44
C ASP A 36 -0.77 -11.11 -6.95
N ASP A 37 -1.23 -10.91 -8.19
CA ASP A 37 -2.41 -11.58 -8.78
C ASP A 37 -3.68 -11.38 -7.92
N CYS A 38 -3.79 -10.22 -7.27
CA CYS A 38 -4.85 -9.86 -6.34
C CYS A 38 -5.72 -8.72 -6.90
N ASP A 39 -7.04 -8.91 -6.88
CA ASP A 39 -7.99 -7.89 -7.32
C ASP A 39 -8.51 -7.06 -6.14
N LEU A 40 -8.19 -5.76 -6.14
CA LEU A 40 -8.64 -4.83 -5.10
C LEU A 40 -10.08 -4.39 -5.33
N SER A 41 -11.03 -5.23 -4.89
CA SER A 41 -12.44 -4.87 -4.75
C SER A 41 -12.68 -3.69 -3.78
N GLU A 42 -13.87 -3.10 -3.81
CA GLU A 42 -14.26 -2.00 -2.90
C GLU A 42 -14.04 -2.36 -1.42
N ASN A 43 -14.34 -3.59 -1.02
CA ASN A 43 -14.12 -4.06 0.35
C ASN A 43 -12.63 -4.06 0.74
N HIS A 44 -11.73 -4.36 -0.21
CA HIS A 44 -10.28 -4.30 0.05
C HIS A 44 -9.83 -2.84 0.25
N TRP A 45 -10.36 -1.93 -0.57
CA TRP A 45 -10.09 -0.50 -0.43
C TRP A 45 -10.60 0.08 0.89
N GLU A 46 -11.76 -0.35 1.38
CA GLU A 46 -12.26 0.08 2.70
C GLU A 46 -11.28 -0.29 3.81
N VAL A 47 -10.76 -1.52 3.80
CA VAL A 47 -9.77 -1.96 4.81
C VAL A 47 -8.46 -1.21 4.67
N ILE A 48 -7.94 -1.05 3.44
CA ILE A 48 -6.68 -0.34 3.18
C ILE A 48 -6.78 1.12 3.65
N ASN A 49 -7.87 1.80 3.30
CA ASN A 49 -8.11 3.19 3.72
C ASN A 49 -8.28 3.28 5.24
N PHE A 50 -9.01 2.35 5.86
CA PHE A 50 -9.15 2.32 7.31
C PHE A 50 -7.80 2.16 8.03
N LEU A 51 -6.95 1.22 7.58
CA LEU A 51 -5.62 1.03 8.14
C LEU A 51 -4.74 2.28 7.97
N ARG A 52 -4.95 3.02 6.88
CA ARG A 52 -4.22 4.26 6.59
C ARG A 52 -4.68 5.44 7.40
N ASP A 53 -5.98 5.65 7.52
CA ASP A 53 -6.55 6.68 8.40
C ASP A 53 -6.09 6.42 9.84
N TYR A 54 -6.11 5.17 10.27
CA TYR A 54 -5.59 4.77 11.58
C TYR A 54 -4.08 5.03 11.71
N TYR A 55 -3.29 4.69 10.68
CA TYR A 55 -1.86 4.98 10.69
C TYR A 55 -1.57 6.49 10.67
N GLU A 56 -2.34 7.29 9.94
CA GLU A 56 -2.18 8.75 9.91
C GLU A 56 -2.49 9.35 11.28
N GLU A 57 -3.56 8.90 11.94
CA GLU A 57 -4.00 9.39 13.25
C GLU A 57 -3.10 8.92 14.40
N TYR A 58 -2.68 7.65 14.40
CA TYR A 58 -1.99 7.03 15.53
C TYR A 58 -0.50 6.78 15.28
N GLN A 59 0.00 6.94 14.04
CA GLN A 59 1.37 6.61 13.61
C GLN A 59 1.80 5.17 13.97
N ILE A 60 0.82 4.30 14.17
CA ILE A 60 0.98 2.91 14.58
C ILE A 60 0.09 2.07 13.67
N ALA A 61 0.65 1.09 12.98
CA ALA A 61 -0.14 0.11 12.27
C ALA A 61 -0.97 -0.67 13.29
N PRO A 62 -2.31 -0.76 13.13
CA PRO A 62 -3.12 -1.51 14.08
C PRO A 62 -2.68 -2.98 14.00
N ALA A 63 -2.14 -3.50 15.10
CA ALA A 63 -1.84 -4.91 15.19
C ALA A 63 -3.15 -5.69 15.01
N CYS A 64 -3.14 -6.71 14.15
CA CYS A 64 -4.20 -7.72 14.11
C CYS A 64 -4.34 -8.27 15.54
N GLY A 65 -5.37 -7.83 16.26
CA GLY A 65 -5.67 -8.33 17.59
C GLY A 65 -6.05 -9.80 17.47
N TYR A 66 -5.29 -10.65 18.18
CA TYR A 66 -5.54 -12.09 18.33
C TYR A 66 -6.95 -12.41 18.83
#